data_AF-A0A8T4L0F8-F1
#
_entry.id   AF-A0A8T4L0F8-F1
#
_cell.length_a   1.000
_cell.length_b   1.000
_cell.length_c   1.000
_cell.angle_alpha   90.00
_cell.angle_beta   90.00
_cell.angle_gamma   90.00
#
_symmetry.space_group_name_H-M   'P 1'
#
loop_
_entity.id
_entity.type
_entity.pdbx_description
1 polymer ?
#
loop_
_entity_poly.entity_id
_entity_poly.type
_entity_poly.pdbx_seq_one_letter_code
_entity_poly.pdbx_strand_id
1 'polypeptide(L)'
;MEDLSKQGVVLSRHALKEALEDIISMRELESNLDNALVMDSGLGKEKAVCKIKDRYVTAIFVRFRNGIKIITCWGSSLWETQAYENALKKM
;
A
#
# COMPACT_ATOMS: atom_id res chain seq x y z
N MET A 1 12.21 1.44 -28.42
CA MET A 1 12.37 1.81 -27.00
C MET A 1 11.01 2.32 -26.56
N GLU A 2 10.23 1.50 -25.85
CA GLU A 2 8.86 1.88 -25.49
C GLU A 2 8.88 2.96 -24.40
N ASP A 3 8.14 4.04 -24.66
CA ASP A 3 7.99 5.18 -23.78
C ASP A 3 7.01 4.83 -22.65
N LEU A 4 7.56 4.58 -21.46
CA LEU A 4 6.82 4.18 -20.26
C LEU A 4 6.19 5.38 -19.51
N SER A 5 6.29 6.60 -20.05
CA SER A 5 5.76 7.82 -19.41
C SER A 5 4.23 7.92 -19.36
N LYS A 6 3.51 6.98 -20.00
CA LYS A 6 2.03 6.92 -20.04
C LYS A 6 1.41 5.76 -19.26
N GLN A 7 2.13 5.16 -18.32
CA GLN A 7 1.58 4.03 -17.56
C GLN A 7 0.71 4.50 -16.41
N GLY A 8 -0.57 4.71 -16.72
CA GLY A 8 -1.63 4.51 -15.74
C GLY A 8 -1.46 3.14 -15.08
N VAL A 9 -1.56 3.14 -13.76
CA VAL A 9 -1.56 2.00 -12.83
C VAL A 9 -1.85 0.66 -13.52
N VAL A 10 -0.79 -0.09 -13.84
CA VAL A 10 -0.91 -1.49 -14.32
C VAL A 10 -0.96 -2.39 -13.10
N LEU A 11 -2.17 -2.66 -12.62
CA LEU A 11 -2.43 -3.73 -11.64
C LEU A 11 -2.47 -5.08 -12.36
N SER A 12 -1.76 -6.07 -11.82
CA SER A 12 -2.17 -7.45 -12.06
C SER A 12 -3.52 -7.64 -11.34
N ARG A 13 -4.52 -8.14 -12.06
CA ARG A 13 -5.94 -8.34 -11.68
C ARG A 13 -6.21 -9.10 -10.36
N HIS A 14 -5.19 -9.46 -9.59
CA HIS A 14 -5.26 -10.31 -8.39
C HIS A 14 -4.85 -9.57 -7.09
N ALA A 15 -4.54 -8.27 -7.15
CA ALA A 15 -4.04 -7.49 -6.01
C ALA A 15 -5.14 -6.86 -5.12
N LEU A 16 -6.39 -6.82 -5.62
CA LEU A 16 -7.60 -6.40 -4.90
C LEU A 16 -8.56 -7.60 -4.93
N LYS A 17 -8.38 -8.59 -4.04
CA LYS A 17 -9.33 -9.69 -3.97
C LYS A 17 -10.51 -9.27 -3.10
N GLU A 18 -11.58 -8.84 -3.77
CA GLU A 18 -13.02 -8.83 -3.40
C GLU A 18 -13.48 -8.18 -2.08
N ALA A 19 -12.61 -7.90 -1.10
CA ALA A 19 -13.02 -7.37 0.21
C ALA A 19 -12.82 -5.85 0.37
N LEU A 20 -12.01 -5.21 -0.48
CA LEU A 20 -11.62 -3.81 -0.32
C LEU A 20 -12.16 -2.87 -1.40
N GLU A 21 -12.58 -3.38 -2.57
CA GLU A 21 -12.97 -2.53 -3.71
C GLU A 21 -14.19 -1.64 -3.38
N ASP A 22 -15.14 -2.13 -2.57
CA ASP A 22 -16.34 -1.38 -2.17
C ASP A 22 -16.09 -0.38 -1.02
N ILE A 23 -14.93 -0.45 -0.37
CA ILE A 23 -14.67 0.25 0.91
C ILE A 23 -13.55 1.30 0.77
N ILE A 24 -12.56 1.01 -0.09
CA ILE A 24 -11.33 1.80 -0.23
C ILE A 24 -11.04 2.00 -1.71
N SER A 25 -10.99 3.26 -2.14
CA SER A 25 -10.53 3.58 -3.49
C SER A 25 -9.01 3.44 -3.61
N MET A 26 -8.52 3.09 -4.80
CA MET A 26 -7.09 3.02 -5.09
C MET A 26 -6.36 4.34 -4.80
N ARG A 27 -7.01 5.47 -5.09
CA ARG A 27 -6.48 6.81 -4.82
C ARG A 27 -6.30 7.09 -3.33
N GLU A 28 -7.25 6.64 -2.50
CA GLU A 28 -7.11 6.74 -1.03
C GLU A 28 -5.95 5.87 -0.54
N LEU A 29 -5.82 4.66 -1.07
CA LEU A 29 -4.71 3.76 -0.71
C LEU A 29 -3.36 4.36 -1.10
N GLU A 30 -3.19 4.83 -2.33
CA GLU A 30 -1.96 5.49 -2.79
C GLU A 30 -1.59 6.70 -1.93
N SER A 31 -2.56 7.59 -1.65
CA SER A 31 -2.33 8.79 -0.82
C SER A 31 -1.93 8.44 0.62
N ASN A 32 -2.43 7.32 1.16
CA ASN A 32 -2.05 6.85 2.48
C ASN A 32 -0.66 6.21 2.46
N LEU A 33 -0.33 5.45 1.41
CA LEU A 33 0.99 4.84 1.24
C LEU A 33 2.11 5.86 0.99
N ASP A 34 1.79 7.05 0.47
CA ASP A 34 2.76 8.15 0.38
C ASP A 34 3.28 8.61 1.75
N ASN A 35 2.46 8.45 2.80
CA ASN A 35 2.79 8.85 4.16
C ASN A 35 2.92 7.65 5.12
N ALA A 36 2.89 6.43 4.59
CA ALA A 36 2.84 5.24 5.43
C ALA A 36 4.19 4.89 6.02
N LEU A 37 4.15 4.26 7.20
CA LEU A 37 5.34 3.69 7.82
C LEU A 37 5.82 2.51 6.98
N VAL A 38 6.98 2.68 6.35
CA VAL A 38 7.59 1.64 5.52
C VAL A 38 8.36 0.64 6.38
N MET A 39 7.98 -0.62 6.23
CA MET A 39 8.74 -1.80 6.61
C MET A 39 9.43 -2.34 5.36
N ASP A 40 10.75 -2.52 5.40
CA ASP A 40 11.47 -3.11 4.27
C ASP A 40 11.02 -4.56 4.05
N SER A 41 10.69 -4.91 2.81
CA SER A 41 10.31 -6.27 2.42
C SER A 41 11.39 -6.97 1.58
N GLY A 42 12.51 -6.29 1.33
CA GLY A 42 13.60 -6.76 0.49
C GLY A 42 13.34 -6.57 -1.00
N LEU A 43 14.39 -6.71 -1.81
CA LEU A 43 14.35 -6.68 -3.28
C LEU A 43 13.73 -5.40 -3.88
N GLY A 44 13.94 -4.25 -3.25
CA GLY A 44 13.44 -2.94 -3.74
C GLY A 44 11.92 -2.76 -3.61
N LYS A 45 11.28 -3.54 -2.73
CA LYS A 45 9.85 -3.45 -2.42
C LYS A 45 9.64 -2.94 -1.01
N GLU A 46 8.68 -2.06 -0.86
CA GLU A 46 8.25 -1.50 0.42
C GLU A 46 6.99 -2.25 0.88
N LYS A 47 6.94 -2.61 2.16
CA LYS A 47 5.71 -3.06 2.82
C LYS A 47 5.25 -1.97 3.77
N ALA A 48 3.99 -1.58 3.75
CA ALA A 48 3.48 -0.65 4.74
C ALA A 48 2.12 -1.08 5.26
N VAL A 49 1.84 -0.63 6.48
CA VAL A 49 0.52 -0.68 7.09
C VAL A 49 -0.02 0.74 7.10
N CYS A 50 -1.26 0.91 6.65
CA CYS A 50 -1.95 2.18 6.68
C CYS A 50 -3.35 2.01 7.26
N LYS A 51 -3.83 3.04 7.95
CA LYS A 51 -5.21 3.10 8.42
C LYS A 51 -6.04 3.92 7.44
N ILE A 52 -7.06 3.29 6.85
CA ILE A 52 -7.99 3.94 5.94
C ILE A 52 -9.39 3.82 6.55
N LYS A 53 -9.96 4.96 6.95
CA LYS A 53 -11.17 5.02 7.77
C LYS A 53 -10.99 4.17 9.04
N ASP A 54 -11.84 3.17 9.25
CA ASP A 54 -11.81 2.26 10.40
C ASP A 54 -11.12 0.91 10.11
N ARG A 55 -10.34 0.83 9.02
CA ARG A 55 -9.67 -0.41 8.59
C ARG A 55 -8.16 -0.22 8.50
N TYR A 56 -7.44 -1.26 8.88
CA TYR A 56 -5.99 -1.35 8.66
C TYR A 56 -5.73 -2.20 7.42
N VAL A 57 -4.91 -1.66 6.51
CA VAL A 57 -4.54 -2.30 5.25
C VAL A 57 -3.04 -2.43 5.19
N THR A 58 -2.58 -3.64 4.90
CA THR A 58 -1.19 -3.93 4.60
C THR A 58 -1.03 -3.96 3.08
N ALA A 59 -0.02 -3.26 2.56
CA ALA A 59 0.30 -3.26 1.13
C ALA A 59 1.78 -3.53 0.90
N ILE A 60 2.08 -4.23 -0.19
CA ILE A 60 3.43 -4.31 -0.77
C ILE A 60 3.43 -3.48 -2.04
N PHE A 61 4.38 -2.57 -2.18
CA PHE A 61 4.44 -1.63 -3.28
C PHE A 61 5.88 -1.28 -3.67
N VAL A 62 6.02 -0.63 -4.82
CA VAL A 62 7.28 -0.04 -5.29
C VAL A 62 7.04 1.44 -5.51
N ARG A 63 7.93 2.27 -4.94
CA ARG A 63 7.91 3.71 -5.15
C ARG A 63 8.77 4.09 -6.36
N PHE A 64 8.19 4.86 -7.25
CA PHE A 64 8.85 5.47 -8.39
C PHE A 64 8.92 6.97 -8.19
N ARG A 65 9.73 7.65 -9.01
CA ARG A 65 9.87 9.12 -8.97
C ARG A 65 8.52 9.87 -9.08
N ASN A 66 7.56 9.29 -9.80
CA ASN A 66 6.27 9.93 -10.13
C ASN A 66 5.05 9.17 -9.57
N GLY A 67 5.22 8.30 -8.57
CA GLY A 67 4.08 7.63 -7.93
C GLY A 67 4.42 6.28 -7.32
N ILE A 68 3.37 5.57 -6.89
CA ILE A 68 3.46 4.26 -6.25
C ILE A 68 2.81 3.21 -7.14
N LYS A 69 3.45 2.05 -7.30
CA LYS A 69 2.81 0.86 -7.86
C LYS A 69 2.54 -0.15 -6.75
N ILE A 70 1.28 -0.36 -6.46
CA ILE A 70 0.84 -1.39 -5.50
C ILE A 70 0.94 -2.76 -6.19
N ILE A 71 1.68 -3.68 -5.57
CA ILE A 71 1.82 -5.07 -6.04
C ILE A 71 0.67 -5.92 -5.50
N THR A 72 0.37 -5.78 -4.21
CA THR A 72 -0.69 -6.52 -3.52
C THR A 72 -1.08 -5.79 -2.24
N CYS A 73 -2.33 -5.94 -1.81
CA CYS A 73 -2.79 -5.45 -0.51
C CYS A 73 -3.81 -6.40 0.12
N TRP A 74 -3.95 -6.33 1.44
CA TRP A 74 -4.88 -7.12 2.22
C TRP A 74 -5.21 -6.43 3.55
N GLY A 75 -6.26 -6.89 4.23
CA GLY A 75 -6.58 -6.42 5.59
C GLY A 75 -5.48 -6.83 6.58
N SER A 76 -4.96 -5.90 7.36
CA SER A 76 -3.85 -6.16 8.28
C SER A 76 -4.22 -7.13 9.39
N SER A 77 -3.25 -7.97 9.77
CA SER A 77 -3.37 -8.80 10.97
C SER A 77 -3.33 -7.94 12.25
N LEU A 78 -3.76 -8.52 13.38
CA LEU A 78 -3.69 -7.86 14.69
C LEU A 78 -2.26 -7.44 15.06
N TRP A 79 -1.28 -8.29 14.76
CA TRP A 79 0.12 -8.01 15.02
C TRP A 79 0.66 -6.84 14.19
N GLU A 80 0.33 -6.80 12.90
CA GLU A 80 0.69 -5.69 12.01
C GLU A 80 0.05 -4.36 12.45
N THR A 81 -1.21 -4.43 12.87
CA THR A 81 -1.96 -3.27 13.41
C THR A 81 -1.28 -2.74 14.68
N GLN A 82 -0.93 -3.64 15.60
CA GLN A 82 -0.28 -3.26 16.84
C GLN A 82 1.14 -2.70 16.61
N ALA A 83 1.89 -3.27 15.67
CA ALA A 83 3.20 -2.76 15.28
C ALA A 83 3.09 -1.33 14.71
N TYR A 84 2.10 -1.08 13.84
CA TYR A 84 1.80 0.24 13.30
C TYR A 84 1.44 1.26 14.39
N GLU A 85 0.51 0.93 15.29
CA GLU A 85 0.11 1.83 16.38
C GLU A 85 1.26 2.13 17.34
N ASN A 86 2.11 1.14 17.63
CA ASN A 86 3.29 1.33 18.45
C ASN A 86 4.32 2.23 17.78
N ALA A 87 4.46 2.15 16.46
CA ALA A 87 5.35 3.01 15.71
C ALA A 87 4.85 4.47 15.68
N LEU A 88 3.54 4.68 15.50
CA LEU A 88 2.93 6.02 15.57
C LEU A 88 3.16 6.70 16.92
N LYS A 89 3.09 5.96 18.04
CA LYS A 89 3.35 6.51 19.38
C LYS A 89 4.80 6.94 19.61
N LYS A 90 5.72 6.50 18.76
CA LYS A 90 7.16 6.80 18.86
C LYS A 90 7.59 7.97 17.95
N MET A 91 6.68 8.46 17.10
CA MET A 91 6.87 9.65 16.26
C MET A 91 6.33 10.88 17.00
#